data_AF-U1ZPB0-F1
#
_entry.id   AF-U1ZPB0-F1
#
_cell.length_a   1.000
_cell.length_b   1.000
_cell.length_c   1.000
_cell.angle_alpha   90.00
_cell.angle_beta   90.00
_cell.angle_gamma   90.00
#
_symmetry.space_group_name_H-M   'P 1'
#
loop_
_entity.id
_entity.type
_entity.pdbx_description
1 polymer ?
#
loop_
_entity_poly.entity_id
_entity_poly.type
_entity_poly.pdbx_seq_one_letter_code
_entity_poly.pdbx_strand_id
1 'polypeptide(L)' 'MSKYRLPDYLDLEFAQAHGQVPWRNMRGMRNRIAHGYFDVNLDVVWDTVQTALPELLQQLLAVRQDADGDTPC' A
#
# COMPACT_ATOMS: atom_id res chain seq x y z
N MET A 1 7.29 21.73 -1.41
CA MET A 1 7.68 20.56 -0.58
C MET A 1 6.71 20.44 0.59
N SER A 2 5.48 19.95 0.32
CA SER A 2 4.43 19.89 1.34
C SER A 2 4.38 18.50 1.95
N LYS A 3 4.79 18.49 3.21
CA LYS A 3 4.82 17.42 4.19
C LYS A 3 3.40 17.21 4.70
N TYR A 4 2.54 16.62 3.88
CA TYR A 4 1.23 16.12 4.31
C TYR A 4 1.44 14.84 5.11
N ARG A 5 1.91 14.98 6.35
CA ARG A 5 1.61 14.00 7.38
C ARG A 5 0.15 14.26 7.78
N LEU A 6 -0.76 13.61 7.07
CA LEU A 6 -2.17 13.59 7.44
C LEU A 6 -2.29 13.02 8.85
N PRO A 7 -3.22 13.52 9.67
CA PRO A 7 -3.48 12.97 11.00
C PRO A 7 -3.82 11.48 10.85
N ASP A 8 -3.26 10.63 11.73
CA ASP A 8 -3.37 9.15 11.67
C ASP A 8 -4.83 8.64 11.56
N TYR A 9 -5.81 9.49 11.88
CA TYR A 9 -7.24 9.22 11.78
C TYR A 9 -7.77 9.13 10.34
N LEU A 10 -7.26 9.96 9.42
CA LEU A 10 -7.70 9.93 8.01
C LEU A 10 -7.16 8.68 7.30
N ASP A 11 -5.99 8.20 7.71
CA ASP A 11 -5.36 6.99 7.20
C ASP A 11 -6.13 5.72 7.62
N LEU A 12 -6.82 5.77 8.76
CA LEU A 12 -7.64 4.67 9.28
C LEU A 12 -8.99 4.55 8.55
N GLU A 13 -9.73 5.65 8.40
CA GLU A 13 -11.00 5.65 7.64
C GLU A 13 -10.76 5.28 6.17
N PHE A 14 -9.69 5.80 5.57
CA PHE A 14 -9.30 5.46 4.21
C PHE A 14 -8.87 3.99 4.05
N ALA A 15 -8.06 3.47 4.98
CA ALA A 15 -7.70 2.05 4.97
C ALA A 15 -8.91 1.13 5.21
N GLN A 16 -9.91 1.57 6.00
CA GLN A 16 -11.16 0.85 6.20
C GLN A 16 -12.03 0.86 4.94
N ALA A 17 -12.13 2.00 4.26
CA ALA A 17 -12.85 2.12 2.98
C ALA A 17 -12.22 1.27 1.87
N HIS A 18 -10.92 1.04 1.93
CA HIS A 18 -10.16 0.22 0.98
C HIS A 18 -9.60 -1.05 1.63
N GLY A 19 -10.45 -1.80 2.35
CA GLY A 19 -10.08 -3.03 3.05
C GLY A 19 -9.65 -4.19 2.14
N GLN A 20 -9.92 -4.11 0.84
CA GLN A 20 -9.43 -5.05 -0.17
C GLN A 20 -7.91 -4.99 -0.36
N VAL A 21 -7.29 -3.85 -0.02
CA VAL A 21 -5.85 -3.69 -0.11
C VAL A 21 -5.20 -4.21 1.17
N PRO A 22 -4.22 -5.13 1.10
CA PRO A 22 -3.59 -5.73 2.28
C PRO A 22 -2.53 -4.80 2.91
N TRP A 23 -2.95 -3.61 3.37
CA TRP A 23 -2.10 -2.54 3.91
C TRP A 23 -1.12 -3.03 4.99
N ARG A 24 -1.60 -3.91 5.88
CA ARG A 24 -0.77 -4.46 6.97
C ARG A 24 0.36 -5.34 6.45
N ASN A 25 0.10 -6.13 5.41
CA ASN A 25 1.11 -7.00 4.80
C ASN A 25 2.15 -6.15 4.04
N MET A 26 1.74 -5.11 3.33
CA MET A 26 2.65 -4.17 2.67
C MET A 26 3.56 -3.45 3.67
N ARG A 27 3.01 -2.94 4.78
CA ARG A 27 3.80 -2.32 5.86
C ARG A 27 4.77 -3.31 6.50
N GLY A 28 4.32 -4.55 6.73
CA GLY A 28 5.15 -5.63 7.25
C GLY A 28 6.33 -5.97 6.33
N MET A 29 6.07 -6.08 5.02
CA MET A 29 7.11 -6.36 4.03
C MET A 29 8.13 -5.21 3.94
N ARG A 30 7.66 -3.95 3.91
CA ARG A 30 8.55 -2.77 3.95
C ARG A 30 9.45 -2.78 5.19
N ASN A 31 8.90 -3.06 6.37
CA ASN A 31 9.67 -3.10 7.61
C ASN A 31 10.70 -4.23 7.60
N ARG A 32 10.36 -5.40 7.05
CA ARG A 32 11.28 -6.53 6.92
C ARG A 32 12.43 -6.24 5.95
N ILE A 33 12.15 -5.58 4.82
CA ILE A 33 13.18 -5.15 3.87
C ILE A 33 14.08 -4.07 4.48
N ALA A 34 13.52 -3.11 5.22
CA ALA A 34 14.26 -2.00 5.82
C ALA A 34 15.16 -2.43 7.00
N HIS A 35 14.73 -3.41 7.81
CA HIS A 35 15.45 -3.82 9.03
C HIS A 35 16.12 -5.20 8.96
N GLY A 36 15.74 -6.05 8.01
CA GLY A 36 16.16 -7.46 7.94
C GLY A 36 16.84 -7.85 6.63
N TYR A 37 17.42 -6.91 5.87
CA TYR A 37 17.94 -7.11 4.50
C TYR A 37 18.96 -8.26 4.37
N PHE A 38 19.64 -8.64 5.46
CA PHE A 38 20.63 -9.72 5.48
C PHE A 38 20.03 -11.13 5.37
N ASP A 39 18.73 -11.31 5.62
CA ASP A 39 18.06 -12.63 5.64
C ASP A 39 16.75 -12.59 4.84
N VAL A 40 16.70 -11.74 3.82
CA VAL A 40 15.57 -11.65 2.90
C VAL A 40 15.70 -12.75 1.86
N ASN A 41 14.73 -13.67 1.87
CA ASN A 41 14.61 -14.67 0.83
C ASN A 41 14.16 -14.00 -0.48
N LEU A 42 15.08 -13.91 -1.44
CA LEU A 42 14.83 -13.28 -2.74
C LEU A 42 13.80 -14.03 -3.59
N ASP A 43 13.66 -15.34 -3.42
CA ASP A 43 12.63 -16.12 -4.13
C ASP A 43 11.23 -15.70 -3.70
N VAL A 44 11.03 -15.44 -2.40
CA VAL A 44 9.76 -14.92 -1.86
C VAL A 44 9.49 -13.51 -2.36
N VAL A 45 10.53 -12.67 -2.46
CA VAL A 45 10.38 -11.32 -3.02
C VAL A 45 10.00 -11.40 -4.49
N TRP A 46 10.68 -12.23 -5.27
CA TRP A 46 10.43 -12.40 -6.70
C TRP A 46 9.02 -12.95 -6.97
N ASP A 47 8.58 -13.95 -6.20
CA ASP A 47 7.22 -14.47 -6.28
C ASP A 47 6.18 -13.38 -5.98
N THR A 48 6.40 -12.60 -4.90
CA THR A 48 5.52 -11.49 -4.54
C THR A 48 5.44 -10.43 -5.64
N VAL A 49 6.57 -10.16 -6.32
CA VAL A 49 6.61 -9.22 -7.46
C VAL A 49 5.79 -9.72 -8.65
N GLN A 50 5.80 -11.02 -8.90
CA GLN A 50 5.10 -11.61 -10.04
C GLN A 50 3.61 -11.85 -9.76
N THR A 51 3.24 -12.16 -8.52
CA THR A 51 1.88 -12.61 -8.19
C THR A 51 1.05 -11.51 -7.53
N ALA A 52 1.55 -10.91 -6.45
CA ALA A 52 0.79 -9.96 -5.63
C ALA A 52 0.86 -8.52 -6.17
N LEU A 53 1.98 -8.14 -6.80
CA LEU A 53 2.21 -6.77 -7.26
C LEU A 53 1.29 -6.34 -8.42
N PRO A 54 0.99 -7.18 -9.44
CA PRO A 54 0.06 -6.82 -10.50
C PRO A 54 -1.37 -6.60 -10.00
N GLU A 55 -1.84 -7.46 -9.08
CA GLU A 55 -3.16 -7.32 -8.46
C GLU A 55 -3.22 -6.05 -7.61
N LEU A 56 -2.18 -5.80 -6.81
CA LEU A 56 -2.07 -4.59 -6.00
C LEU A 56 -2.10 -3.33 -6.86
N LEU A 57 -1.45 -3.33 -8.02
CA LEU A 57 -1.46 -2.19 -8.93
C LEU A 57 -2.88 -1.87 -9.43
N GLN A 58 -3.69 -2.88 -9.74
CA GLN A 58 -5.09 -2.69 -10.13
C GLN A 58 -5.91 -2.09 -8.98
N GLN A 59 -5.72 -2.60 -7.77
CA GLN A 59 -6.40 -2.08 -6.59
C GLN A 59 -6.01 -0.62 -6.29
N LEU A 60 -4.72 -0.28 -6.40
CA LEU A 60 -4.23 1.08 -6.18
C LEU A 60 -4.72 2.07 -7.23
N LEU A 61 -4.90 1.64 -8.48
CA LEU A 61 -5.50 2.48 -9.51
C LEU A 61 -6.96 2.82 -9.17
N ALA A 62 -7.75 1.84 -8.72
CA ALA A 62 -9.12 2.08 -8.28
C ALA A 62 -9.18 3.06 -7.10
N VAL A 63 -8.32 2.84 -6.10
CA VAL A 63 -8.19 3.74 -4.92
C VAL A 63 -7.81 5.16 -5.33
N ARG A 64 -6.91 5.33 -6.30
CA ARG A 64 -6.53 6.66 -6.80
C ARG A 64 -7.69 7.37 -7.49
N GLN A 65 -8.49 6.65 -8.28
CA GLN A 65 -9.66 7.25 -8.95
C GLN A 65 -10.76 7.66 -7.96
N ASP A 66 -10.95 6.92 -6.86
CA ASP A 66 -11.85 7.34 -5.77
C ASP A 66 -11.30 8.60 -5.05
N ALA A 67 -9.99 8.68 -4.85
CA ALA A 67 -9.35 9.84 -4.22
C ALA A 67 -9.35 11.09 -5.12
N ASP A 68 -9.29 10.92 -6.44
CA ASP A 68 -9.39 12.00 -7.44
C ASP A 68 -10.87 12.39 -7.72
N GLY A 69 -11.83 11.57 -7.28
CA GLY A 69 -13.27 11.76 -7.47
C GLY A 69 -13.90 12.86 -6.62
N ASP A 70 -13.14 13.53 -5.75
CA ASP A 70 -13.58 14.72 -5.03
C ASP A 70 -13.48 15.97 -5.94
N THR A 71 -14.31 16.00 -6.98
CA THR A 71 -14.78 17.26 -7.55
C THR A 71 -16.28 17.36 -7.31
N PRO A 72 -16.72 17.91 -6.17
CA PRO A 72 -18.08 18.42 -6.06
C PRO A 72 -18.18 19.69 -6.90
N CYS A 73 -19.24 19.76 -7.70
CA CYS A 73 -19.72 20.95 -8.36
C CYS A 73 -20.05 22.10 -7.40
#